data_AF-A0A2A5ARA1-F1
#
_entry.id   AF-A0A2A5ARA1-F1
#
_cell.length_a   1.000
_cell.length_b   1.000
_cell.length_c   1.000
_cell.angle_alpha   90.00
_cell.angle_beta   90.00
_cell.angle_gamma   90.00
#
_symmetry.space_group_name_H-M   'P 1'
#
loop_
_entity.id
_entity.type
_entity.pdbx_description
1 polymer ?
#
loop_
_entity_poly.entity_id
_entity_poly.type
_entity_poly.pdbx_seq_one_letter_code
_entity_poly.pdbx_strand_id
1 'polypeptide(L)'
;MQDRFAHLQRYTHSIVNVSGMLPMKIGRNAPCPCGSGKKYKRCCLSASQAVSDEFRDSLLSQSYDSIEEMQAAGDMIMAQQNQRPQDDFLGLSSEQAHRMLHFPYDTPALFQFPEQLSIEPCAPILMLIEGIAQAIDEKGLLATKARGALPQKLCRALWDDYSKLHVDEIFASVHSVNKEDDFYDLNVARIVMELAGLLRKTKGRFYLTQKYKKIINESGKKGLYPIIFKIYCSEFNWAYGDRYNEVSFIQQSFLFTLYMLRQHGDKMALTSVYEDDFLQAFPMMIDEMEESPYSTPEEDFRRCYTLRACRGFLVFLGLAELEKIEGDKVYEQKYKIKKTALLDEVIHFELGKVNLPENSVCH
;
A
#
# COMPACT_ATOMS: atom_id res chain seq x y z
N MET A 1 -6.32 26.47 -0.24
CA MET A 1 -6.18 25.00 -0.27
C MET A 1 -5.09 24.58 0.71
N GLN A 2 -5.22 24.99 1.97
CA GLN A 2 -4.12 24.97 2.96
C GLN A 2 -4.59 24.64 4.37
N ASP A 3 -5.84 24.18 4.53
CA ASP A 3 -6.45 24.02 5.86
C ASP A 3 -7.43 22.82 5.90
N ARG A 4 -6.92 21.61 5.63
CA ARG A 4 -7.64 20.34 5.86
C ARG A 4 -6.86 19.31 6.68
N PHE A 5 -5.68 19.68 7.20
CA PHE A 5 -4.81 18.80 7.99
C PHE A 5 -4.63 19.25 9.44
N ALA A 6 -5.36 20.28 9.91
CA ALA A 6 -5.24 20.80 11.27
C ALA A 6 -5.64 19.78 12.37
N HIS A 7 -6.42 18.74 12.05
CA HIS A 7 -6.75 17.67 12.98
C HIS A 7 -5.71 16.54 13.02
N LEU A 8 -4.87 16.41 11.98
CA LEU A 8 -3.82 15.40 11.85
C LEU A 8 -2.45 15.85 12.38
N GLN A 9 -2.25 17.16 12.61
CA GLN A 9 -1.05 17.70 13.29
C GLN A 9 -0.87 17.21 14.74
N ARG A 10 -1.85 16.50 15.31
CA ARG A 10 -1.76 15.87 16.64
C ARG A 10 -1.21 14.44 16.64
N TYR A 11 -0.99 13.84 15.47
CA TYR A 11 -0.69 12.41 15.34
C TYR A 11 0.77 12.09 14.97
N THR A 12 1.64 13.10 14.86
CA THR A 12 3.09 12.94 14.62
C THR A 12 3.97 13.62 15.68
N HIS A 13 3.39 14.08 16.78
CA HIS A 13 4.16 14.53 17.95
C HIS A 13 4.17 13.42 19.02
N SER A 14 5.16 12.53 18.93
CA SER A 14 5.87 12.19 20.16
C SER A 14 6.61 13.46 20.59
N ILE A 15 6.41 13.84 21.83
CA ILE A 15 6.81 15.11 22.42
C ILE A 15 8.33 15.23 22.39
N VAL A 16 8.86 16.01 21.44
CA VAL A 16 10.08 16.78 21.65
C VAL A 16 9.64 18.15 22.16
N ASN A 17 9.43 18.30 23.47
CA ASN A 17 9.66 19.57 24.18
C ASN A 17 9.65 19.40 25.71
N VAL A 18 10.83 19.45 26.30
CA VAL A 18 11.04 19.72 27.73
C VAL A 18 10.76 21.21 27.94
N SER A 19 9.49 21.61 28.00
CA SER A 19 9.01 22.85 28.63
C SER A 19 7.49 22.99 28.49
N GLY A 20 6.77 22.73 29.58
CA GLY A 20 5.48 23.35 29.91
C GLY A 20 4.30 23.17 28.94
N MET A 21 3.59 22.04 29.01
CA MET A 21 2.16 21.98 28.68
C MET A 21 1.49 20.75 29.33
N LEU A 22 0.35 20.97 29.99
CA LEU A 22 -0.45 19.94 30.67
C LEU A 22 -0.79 18.77 29.72
N PRO A 23 -0.72 17.49 30.17
CA PRO A 23 -0.96 16.35 29.31
C PRO A 23 -2.43 16.33 28.87
N MET A 24 -2.68 16.33 27.55
CA MET A 24 -4.02 16.05 27.03
C MET A 24 -4.45 14.66 27.49
N LYS A 25 -5.53 14.58 28.26
CA LYS A 25 -6.10 13.32 28.75
C LYS A 25 -6.73 12.56 27.59
N ILE A 26 -5.96 11.68 26.95
CA ILE A 26 -6.48 10.73 25.97
C ILE A 26 -7.38 9.72 26.70
N GLY A 27 -8.62 9.57 26.22
CA GLY A 27 -9.56 8.62 26.79
C GLY A 27 -9.06 7.18 26.63
N ARG A 28 -9.11 6.37 27.70
CA ARG A 28 -8.63 4.96 27.71
C ARG A 28 -9.21 4.09 26.58
N ASN A 29 -10.39 4.41 26.06
CA ASN A 29 -11.04 3.68 24.97
C ASN A 29 -10.86 4.33 23.58
N ALA A 30 -10.21 5.48 23.47
CA ALA A 30 -9.93 6.12 22.18
C ALA A 30 -8.89 5.32 21.38
N PRO A 31 -8.85 5.43 20.04
CA PRO A 31 -7.77 4.85 19.22
C PRO A 31 -6.40 5.33 19.71
N CYS A 32 -5.39 4.44 19.78
CA CYS A 32 -4.07 4.85 20.26
C CYS A 32 -3.43 5.88 19.30
N PRO A 33 -2.86 7.00 19.79
CA PRO A 33 -2.13 7.97 18.96
C PRO A 33 -0.91 7.42 18.22
N CYS A 34 -0.41 6.21 18.53
CA CYS A 34 0.71 5.61 17.79
C CYS A 34 0.32 5.06 16.40
N GLY A 35 -0.97 5.10 16.03
CA GLY A 35 -1.44 4.56 14.75
C GLY A 35 -1.68 3.05 14.75
N SER A 36 -1.44 2.34 15.87
CA SER A 36 -1.78 0.91 16.00
C SER A 36 -3.28 0.65 16.08
N GLY A 37 -4.08 1.71 16.28
CA GLY A 37 -5.54 1.78 16.32
C GLY A 37 -6.30 0.87 17.29
N LYS A 38 -5.63 -0.04 17.99
CA LYS A 38 -6.06 -0.62 19.26
C LYS A 38 -6.48 0.52 20.21
N LYS A 39 -7.50 0.28 21.06
CA LYS A 39 -7.88 1.21 22.15
C LYS A 39 -6.63 1.58 22.94
N TYR A 40 -6.47 2.85 23.31
CA TYR A 40 -5.29 3.37 24.03
C TYR A 40 -4.92 2.47 25.21
N LYS A 41 -5.91 2.00 25.98
CA LYS A 41 -5.74 1.06 27.10
C LYS A 41 -5.17 -0.33 26.78
N ARG A 42 -5.26 -0.76 25.52
CA ARG A 42 -4.82 -2.07 24.99
C ARG A 42 -3.63 -1.97 24.04
N CYS A 43 -3.10 -0.76 23.83
CA CYS A 43 -1.85 -0.57 23.12
C CYS A 43 -0.94 0.31 23.94
N CYS A 44 -0.83 1.60 23.64
CA CYS A 44 0.26 2.39 24.19
C CYS A 44 0.13 2.59 25.69
N LEU A 45 -1.07 2.49 26.28
CA LEU A 45 -1.22 2.53 27.73
C LEU A 45 -0.80 1.21 28.40
N SER A 46 -1.17 0.05 27.84
CA SER A 46 -0.77 -1.26 28.39
C SER A 46 0.71 -1.53 28.15
N ALA A 47 1.21 -1.15 26.97
CA ALA A 47 2.63 -1.07 26.69
C ALA A 47 3.27 -0.10 27.69
N SER A 48 2.79 1.15 27.85
CA SER A 48 3.33 2.08 28.84
C SER A 48 3.27 1.58 30.28
N GLN A 49 2.38 0.63 30.62
CA GLN A 49 2.30 0.04 31.96
C GLN A 49 3.31 -1.10 32.15
N ALA A 50 3.42 -2.03 31.20
CA ALA A 50 4.48 -3.05 31.22
C ALA A 50 5.87 -2.41 31.12
N VAL A 51 5.98 -1.39 30.26
CA VAL A 51 7.14 -0.52 30.16
C VAL A 51 7.33 0.24 31.44
N SER A 52 6.30 0.82 32.07
CA SER A 52 6.43 1.52 33.37
C SER A 52 6.91 0.59 34.49
N ASP A 53 6.63 -0.70 34.44
CA ASP A 53 7.07 -1.66 35.47
C ASP A 53 8.53 -2.10 35.22
N GLU A 54 8.91 -2.46 33.98
CA GLU A 54 10.32 -2.73 33.61
C GLU A 54 11.22 -1.48 33.69
N PHE A 55 10.67 -0.31 33.34
CA PHE A 55 11.30 1.01 33.45
C PHE A 55 11.44 1.40 34.91
N ARG A 56 10.42 1.18 35.75
CA ARG A 56 10.54 1.36 37.20
C ARG A 56 11.62 0.46 37.78
N ASP A 57 11.63 -0.82 37.42
CA ASP A 57 12.61 -1.76 37.96
C ASP A 57 14.04 -1.43 37.51
N SER A 58 14.23 -1.00 36.25
CA SER A 58 15.54 -0.51 35.76
C SER A 58 15.95 0.81 36.39
N LEU A 59 15.04 1.78 36.53
CA LEU A 59 15.35 3.07 37.17
C LEU A 59 15.59 2.96 38.67
N LEU A 60 14.90 2.05 39.36
CA LEU A 60 15.11 1.80 40.79
C LEU A 60 16.38 0.97 41.04
N SER A 61 16.91 0.30 40.01
CA SER A 61 18.16 -0.49 40.09
C SER A 61 19.43 0.36 39.96
N GLN A 62 19.31 1.62 39.55
CA GLN A 62 20.43 2.54 39.32
C GLN A 62 20.23 3.83 40.12
N SER A 63 21.32 4.38 40.66
CA SER A 63 21.34 5.73 41.21
C SER A 63 21.66 6.71 40.08
N TYR A 64 20.80 7.70 39.86
CA TYR A 64 21.03 8.80 38.93
C TYR A 64 21.45 10.05 39.70
N ASP A 65 22.48 10.75 39.21
CA ASP A 65 23.03 11.93 39.88
C ASP A 65 22.28 13.22 39.48
N SER A 66 21.45 13.17 38.43
CA SER A 66 20.63 14.30 37.97
C SER A 66 19.32 13.91 37.29
N ILE A 67 18.40 14.88 37.17
CA ILE A 67 17.15 14.74 36.40
C ILE A 67 17.44 14.57 34.90
N GLU A 68 18.50 15.21 34.39
CA GLU A 68 18.91 15.10 32.99
C GLU A 68 19.39 13.68 32.65
N GLU A 69 20.15 13.04 33.54
CA GLU A 69 20.54 11.63 33.40
C GLU A 69 19.33 10.68 33.44
N MET A 70 18.37 10.95 34.32
CA MET A 70 17.13 10.18 34.41
C MET A 70 16.28 10.29 33.14
N GLN A 71 16.21 11.49 32.53
CA GLN A 71 15.52 11.71 31.25
C GLN A 71 16.25 11.01 30.10
N ALA A 72 17.57 11.14 30.02
CA ALA A 72 18.37 10.49 28.98
C ALA A 72 18.28 8.95 29.06
N ALA A 73 18.34 8.39 30.27
CA ALA A 73 18.11 6.96 30.49
C ALA A 73 16.70 6.55 30.03
N GLY A 74 15.70 7.40 30.31
CA GLY A 74 14.34 7.13 29.92
C GLY A 74 14.11 7.14 28.40
N ASP A 75 14.68 8.12 27.71
CA ASP A 75 14.66 8.21 26.25
C ASP A 75 15.38 7.01 25.61
N MET A 76 16.49 6.56 26.22
CA MET A 76 17.23 5.39 25.73
C MET A 76 16.42 4.09 25.85
N ILE A 77 15.70 3.88 26.96
CA ILE A 77 14.83 2.70 27.14
C ILE A 77 13.68 2.72 26.12
N MET A 78 13.05 3.88 25.92
CA MET A 78 11.97 4.04 24.93
C MET A 78 12.47 3.80 23.50
N ALA A 79 13.66 4.32 23.17
CA ALA A 79 14.29 4.07 21.87
C ALA A 79 14.60 2.58 21.67
N GLN A 80 15.13 1.88 22.67
CA GLN A 80 15.40 0.45 22.61
C GLN A 80 14.13 -0.37 22.39
N GLN A 81 13.03 -0.01 23.05
CA GLN A 81 11.75 -0.71 22.86
C GLN A 81 11.15 -0.45 21.48
N ASN A 82 11.22 0.78 20.97
CA ASN A 82 10.72 1.11 19.64
C ASN A 82 11.52 0.41 18.52
N GLN A 83 12.75 -0.02 18.81
CA GLN A 83 13.61 -0.80 17.90
C GLN A 83 13.45 -2.32 18.08
N ARG A 84 12.68 -2.79 19.07
CA ARG A 84 12.47 -4.22 19.30
C ARG A 84 11.54 -4.81 18.22
N PRO A 85 11.91 -5.94 17.58
CA PRO A 85 11.02 -6.69 16.70
C PRO A 85 9.69 -7.06 17.37
N GLN A 86 8.58 -6.94 16.63
CA GLN A 86 7.24 -7.31 17.08
C GLN A 86 6.62 -8.33 16.14
N ASP A 87 6.04 -9.39 16.72
CA ASP A 87 5.37 -10.45 15.95
C ASP A 87 4.17 -9.90 15.16
N ASP A 88 3.43 -8.94 15.74
CA ASP A 88 2.31 -8.24 15.07
C ASP A 88 2.74 -7.51 13.78
N PHE A 89 4.02 -7.19 13.63
CA PHE A 89 4.58 -6.57 12.41
C PHE A 89 5.53 -7.52 11.67
N LEU A 90 5.36 -8.83 11.84
CA LEU A 90 6.17 -9.88 11.22
C LEU A 90 7.67 -9.63 11.43
N GLY A 91 8.06 -9.26 12.65
CA GLY A 91 9.43 -9.01 13.06
C GLY A 91 9.97 -7.60 12.77
N LEU A 92 9.15 -6.70 12.20
CA LEU A 92 9.50 -5.28 12.20
C LEU A 92 9.37 -4.69 13.60
N SER A 93 10.20 -3.71 13.89
CA SER A 93 10.03 -2.84 15.05
C SER A 93 8.98 -1.75 14.79
N SER A 94 8.45 -1.15 15.87
CA SER A 94 7.48 -0.05 15.74
C SER A 94 8.08 1.14 15.00
N GLU A 95 9.37 1.43 15.17
CA GLU A 95 10.06 2.48 14.40
C GLU A 95 10.10 2.14 12.90
N GLN A 96 10.41 0.90 12.53
CA GLN A 96 10.43 0.49 11.12
C GLN A 96 9.05 0.58 10.48
N ALA A 97 8.01 0.07 11.16
CA ALA A 97 6.63 0.17 10.68
C ALA A 97 6.19 1.65 10.55
N HIS A 98 6.51 2.49 11.52
CA HIS A 98 6.25 3.92 11.46
C HIS A 98 6.93 4.59 10.26
N ARG A 99 8.20 4.28 10.01
CA ARG A 99 8.93 4.79 8.84
C ARG A 99 8.31 4.38 7.52
N MET A 100 7.86 3.14 7.41
CA MET A 100 7.16 2.64 6.22
C MET A 100 5.84 3.39 5.96
N LEU A 101 5.08 3.72 7.01
CA LEU A 101 3.78 4.38 6.90
C LEU A 101 3.85 5.88 6.62
N HIS A 102 4.91 6.56 7.09
CA HIS A 102 4.97 8.02 7.09
C HIS A 102 6.11 8.59 6.25
N PHE A 103 7.16 7.81 5.99
CA PHE A 103 8.36 8.25 5.27
C PHE A 103 8.74 7.27 4.14
N PRO A 104 7.79 6.93 3.24
CA PRO A 104 7.97 5.88 2.24
C PRO A 104 9.02 6.20 1.16
N TYR A 105 9.48 7.44 1.05
CA TYR A 105 10.56 7.83 0.12
C TYR A 105 11.74 8.50 0.82
N ASP A 106 11.69 8.66 2.15
CA ASP A 106 12.67 9.39 2.96
C ASP A 106 13.37 8.48 3.99
N THR A 107 13.42 7.16 3.72
CA THR A 107 14.05 6.16 4.61
C THR A 107 14.99 5.19 3.85
N PRO A 108 16.05 5.68 3.19
CA PRO A 108 16.96 4.85 2.40
C PRO A 108 17.73 3.80 3.22
N ALA A 109 17.79 3.97 4.54
CA ALA A 109 18.39 3.02 5.47
C ALA A 109 17.56 1.74 5.67
N LEU A 110 16.25 1.76 5.36
CA LEU A 110 15.36 0.60 5.51
C LEU A 110 14.90 0.05 4.17
N PHE A 111 14.65 0.90 3.19
CA PHE A 111 14.23 0.48 1.86
C PHE A 111 14.64 1.49 0.78
N GLN A 112 14.92 0.99 -0.42
CA GLN A 112 15.36 1.80 -1.55
C GLN A 112 14.60 1.41 -2.82
N PHE A 113 14.22 2.41 -3.60
CA PHE A 113 13.64 2.27 -4.92
C PHE A 113 14.68 2.69 -5.96
N PRO A 114 15.02 1.85 -6.94
CA PRO A 114 15.95 2.25 -7.98
C PRO A 114 15.29 3.23 -8.95
N GLU A 115 16.09 4.16 -9.50
CA GLU A 115 15.62 5.08 -10.54
C GLU A 115 15.34 4.37 -11.86
N GLN A 116 16.00 3.23 -12.08
CA GLN A 116 15.85 2.37 -13.26
C GLN A 116 16.02 0.91 -12.86
N LEU A 117 15.14 0.04 -13.36
CA LEU A 117 15.20 -1.40 -13.10
C LEU A 117 16.34 -2.08 -13.87
N SER A 118 16.84 -3.21 -13.35
CA SER A 118 17.88 -3.99 -14.04
C SER A 118 17.27 -4.90 -15.11
N ILE A 119 16.08 -5.44 -14.84
CA ILE A 119 15.32 -6.28 -15.78
C ILE A 119 14.27 -5.48 -16.56
N GLU A 120 13.78 -6.06 -17.66
CA GLU A 120 12.63 -5.50 -18.37
C GLU A 120 11.35 -5.82 -17.57
N PRO A 121 10.61 -4.82 -17.07
CA PRO A 121 9.41 -5.08 -16.28
C PRO A 121 8.27 -5.60 -17.16
N CYS A 122 7.59 -6.63 -16.66
CA CYS A 122 6.33 -7.11 -17.22
C CYS A 122 5.23 -6.87 -16.19
N ALA A 123 4.26 -6.03 -16.54
CA ALA A 123 3.15 -5.68 -15.65
C ALA A 123 1.87 -5.39 -16.46
N PRO A 124 0.69 -5.79 -15.99
CA PRO A 124 -0.59 -5.47 -16.63
C PRO A 124 -0.76 -3.97 -16.93
N ILE A 125 -0.40 -3.09 -16.00
CA ILE A 125 -0.47 -1.64 -16.22
C ILE A 125 0.43 -1.17 -17.39
N LEU A 126 1.61 -1.77 -17.56
CA LEU A 126 2.53 -1.39 -18.63
C LEU A 126 2.00 -1.82 -20.00
N MET A 127 1.35 -2.98 -20.08
CA MET A 127 0.68 -3.41 -21.31
C MET A 127 -0.37 -2.39 -21.77
N LEU A 128 -1.18 -1.88 -20.83
CA LEU A 128 -2.21 -0.87 -21.13
C LEU A 128 -1.59 0.49 -21.50
N ILE A 129 -0.54 0.91 -20.79
CA ILE A 129 0.21 2.14 -21.11
C ILE A 129 0.82 2.07 -22.51
N GLU A 130 1.46 0.96 -22.86
CA GLU A 130 2.01 0.72 -24.20
C GLU A 130 0.91 0.75 -25.26
N GLY A 131 -0.22 0.09 -25.01
CA GLY A 131 -1.38 0.10 -25.90
C GLY A 131 -1.94 1.51 -26.14
N ILE A 132 -2.07 2.33 -25.09
CA ILE A 132 -2.47 3.74 -25.22
C ILE A 132 -1.43 4.52 -26.04
N ALA A 133 -0.14 4.36 -25.73
CA ALA A 133 0.93 5.10 -26.40
C ALA A 133 1.02 4.77 -27.89
N GLN A 134 0.90 3.50 -28.27
CA GLN A 134 0.90 3.05 -29.67
C GLN A 134 -0.29 3.58 -30.47
N ALA A 135 -1.42 3.85 -29.81
CA ALA A 135 -2.60 4.41 -30.46
C ALA A 135 -2.51 5.93 -30.72
N ILE A 136 -1.51 6.62 -30.18
CA ILE A 136 -1.33 8.08 -30.29
C ILE A 136 -0.34 8.40 -31.41
N ASP A 137 -0.83 8.98 -32.50
CA ASP A 137 -0.01 9.49 -33.60
C ASP A 137 0.47 10.94 -33.37
N GLU A 138 1.15 11.52 -34.35
CA GLU A 138 1.60 12.93 -34.32
C GLU A 138 0.45 13.94 -34.20
N LYS A 139 -0.75 13.59 -34.68
CA LYS A 139 -1.95 14.42 -34.60
C LYS A 139 -2.69 14.24 -33.27
N GLY A 140 -2.27 13.28 -32.45
CA GLY A 140 -2.88 12.91 -31.18
C GLY A 140 -4.11 12.03 -31.36
N LEU A 141 -4.41 11.21 -30.36
CA LEU A 141 -5.58 10.34 -30.36
C LEU A 141 -6.85 11.14 -30.03
N LEU A 142 -7.90 11.01 -30.85
CA LEU A 142 -9.17 11.68 -30.58
C LEU A 142 -9.83 11.14 -29.30
N ALA A 143 -10.22 12.00 -28.37
CA ALA A 143 -11.00 11.62 -27.20
C ALA A 143 -12.50 11.65 -27.54
N THR A 144 -13.31 10.91 -26.78
CA THR A 144 -14.77 10.92 -26.96
C THR A 144 -15.36 12.30 -26.64
N LYS A 145 -16.35 12.77 -27.41
CA LYS A 145 -16.88 14.14 -27.24
C LYS A 145 -17.59 14.37 -25.89
N ALA A 146 -18.23 13.35 -25.34
CA ALA A 146 -19.08 13.50 -24.15
C ALA A 146 -18.29 13.54 -22.83
N ARG A 147 -17.27 12.68 -22.68
CA ARG A 147 -16.50 12.52 -21.44
C ARG A 147 -15.00 12.74 -21.63
N GLY A 148 -14.57 12.86 -22.89
CA GLY A 148 -13.16 12.89 -23.28
C GLY A 148 -12.38 11.71 -22.71
N ALA A 149 -13.01 10.55 -22.77
CA ALA A 149 -12.45 9.22 -22.54
C ALA A 149 -11.75 8.70 -23.81
N LEU A 150 -11.04 7.58 -23.70
CA LEU A 150 -10.47 6.83 -24.81
C LEU A 150 -11.57 6.34 -25.77
N PRO A 151 -11.30 6.26 -27.09
CA PRO A 151 -12.25 5.74 -28.06
C PRO A 151 -12.61 4.27 -27.82
N GLN A 152 -13.90 3.94 -28.01
CA GLN A 152 -14.41 2.57 -27.91
C GLN A 152 -13.59 1.55 -28.71
N LYS A 153 -13.15 1.90 -29.93
CA LYS A 153 -12.35 0.99 -30.76
C LYS A 153 -11.03 0.60 -30.09
N LEU A 154 -10.38 1.55 -29.42
CA LEU A 154 -9.16 1.29 -28.67
C LEU A 154 -9.45 0.43 -27.42
N CYS A 155 -10.51 0.78 -26.67
CA CYS A 155 -10.88 0.03 -25.47
C CYS A 155 -11.15 -1.46 -25.78
N ARG A 156 -11.87 -1.75 -26.87
CA ARG A 156 -12.14 -3.13 -27.31
C ARG A 156 -10.87 -3.87 -27.73
N ALA A 157 -10.03 -3.24 -28.55
CA ALA A 157 -8.78 -3.85 -29.00
C ALA A 157 -7.87 -4.21 -27.81
N LEU A 158 -7.71 -3.30 -26.85
CA LEU A 158 -6.89 -3.57 -25.66
C LEU A 158 -7.55 -4.60 -24.73
N TRP A 159 -8.88 -4.61 -24.62
CA TRP A 159 -9.58 -5.63 -23.84
C TRP A 159 -9.34 -7.03 -24.39
N ASP A 160 -9.41 -7.23 -25.71
CA ASP A 160 -9.23 -8.53 -26.35
C ASP A 160 -7.85 -9.16 -26.06
N ASP A 161 -6.82 -8.35 -25.89
CA ASP A 161 -5.48 -8.82 -25.53
C ASP A 161 -5.31 -8.97 -24.02
N TYR A 162 -5.79 -7.98 -23.25
CA TYR A 162 -5.70 -7.97 -21.80
C TYR A 162 -6.48 -9.11 -21.13
N SER A 163 -7.69 -9.39 -21.60
CA SER A 163 -8.58 -10.36 -20.97
C SER A 163 -8.06 -11.80 -21.09
N LYS A 164 -7.27 -12.10 -22.12
CA LYS A 164 -6.66 -13.43 -22.30
C LYS A 164 -5.57 -13.74 -21.29
N LEU A 165 -4.98 -12.70 -20.69
CA LEU A 165 -3.78 -12.82 -19.86
C LEU A 165 -4.05 -12.51 -18.39
N HIS A 166 -5.01 -11.62 -18.11
CA HIS A 166 -5.18 -11.03 -16.78
C HIS A 166 -6.59 -11.19 -16.21
N VAL A 167 -7.49 -11.85 -16.92
CA VAL A 167 -8.89 -11.99 -16.54
C VAL A 167 -9.30 -13.46 -16.57
N ASP A 168 -10.10 -13.85 -15.58
CA ASP A 168 -10.73 -15.18 -15.52
C ASP A 168 -11.57 -15.43 -16.78
N GLU A 169 -11.43 -16.62 -17.37
CA GLU A 169 -12.05 -16.97 -18.66
C GLU A 169 -13.57 -16.79 -18.65
N ILE A 170 -14.23 -17.14 -17.54
CA ILE A 170 -15.68 -17.01 -17.40
C ILE A 170 -16.05 -15.54 -17.43
N PHE A 171 -15.37 -14.70 -16.64
CA PHE A 171 -15.64 -13.26 -16.63
C PHE A 171 -15.35 -12.62 -17.99
N ALA A 172 -14.23 -12.99 -18.63
CA ALA A 172 -13.87 -12.52 -19.96
C ALA A 172 -14.92 -12.88 -21.03
N SER A 173 -15.58 -14.03 -20.90
CA SER A 173 -16.60 -14.50 -21.85
C SER A 173 -17.93 -13.75 -21.77
N VAL A 174 -18.28 -13.20 -20.61
CA VAL A 174 -19.57 -12.52 -20.37
C VAL A 174 -19.46 -11.00 -20.31
N HIS A 175 -18.26 -10.48 -20.03
CA HIS A 175 -18.02 -9.05 -19.93
C HIS A 175 -17.85 -8.41 -21.31
N SER A 176 -18.43 -7.24 -21.51
CA SER A 176 -18.34 -6.51 -22.78
C SER A 176 -17.90 -5.07 -22.59
N VAL A 177 -16.82 -4.69 -23.29
CA VAL A 177 -16.25 -3.34 -23.23
C VAL A 177 -16.82 -2.47 -24.35
N ASN A 178 -17.61 -1.46 -23.98
CA ASN A 178 -18.23 -0.52 -24.92
C ASN A 178 -17.72 0.92 -24.74
N LYS A 179 -17.18 1.24 -23.58
CA LYS A 179 -16.54 2.53 -23.26
C LYS A 179 -15.40 2.29 -22.27
N GLU A 180 -14.55 3.30 -22.08
CA GLU A 180 -13.43 3.22 -21.13
C GLU A 180 -13.88 2.84 -19.71
N ASP A 181 -15.01 3.35 -19.23
CA ASP A 181 -15.54 3.04 -17.89
C ASP A 181 -15.89 1.55 -17.70
N ASP A 182 -16.10 0.80 -18.79
CA ASP A 182 -16.33 -0.65 -18.72
C ASP A 182 -15.02 -1.44 -18.52
N PHE A 183 -13.87 -0.77 -18.64
CA PHE A 183 -12.54 -1.34 -18.51
C PHE A 183 -11.75 -0.58 -17.45
N TYR A 184 -12.01 -0.91 -16.18
CA TYR A 184 -11.45 -0.23 -15.02
C TYR A 184 -9.92 -0.07 -15.10
N ASP A 185 -9.18 -1.15 -15.33
CA ASP A 185 -7.71 -1.13 -15.36
C ASP A 185 -7.15 -0.20 -16.46
N LEU A 186 -7.83 -0.11 -17.62
CA LEU A 186 -7.47 0.83 -18.68
C LEU A 186 -7.70 2.28 -18.27
N ASN A 187 -8.81 2.55 -17.57
CA ASN A 187 -9.09 3.86 -17.02
C ASN A 187 -8.03 4.27 -15.98
N VAL A 188 -7.65 3.36 -15.09
CA VAL A 188 -6.57 3.56 -14.12
C VAL A 188 -5.25 3.86 -14.84
N ALA A 189 -4.85 3.05 -15.82
CA ALA A 189 -3.63 3.27 -16.59
C ALA A 189 -3.59 4.67 -17.23
N ARG A 190 -4.70 5.11 -17.86
CA ARG A 190 -4.80 6.47 -18.42
C ARG A 190 -4.64 7.55 -17.35
N ILE A 191 -5.34 7.43 -16.21
CA ILE A 191 -5.28 8.41 -15.12
C ILE A 191 -3.86 8.51 -14.56
N VAL A 192 -3.21 7.37 -14.32
CA VAL A 192 -1.82 7.32 -13.84
C VAL A 192 -0.87 7.98 -14.83
N MET A 193 -1.04 7.77 -16.14
CA MET A 193 -0.24 8.48 -17.14
C MET A 193 -0.47 10.01 -17.11
N GLU A 194 -1.69 10.47 -16.84
CA GLU A 194 -2.00 11.90 -16.71
C GLU A 194 -1.38 12.50 -15.45
N LEU A 195 -1.54 11.85 -14.30
CA LEU A 195 -0.92 12.26 -13.02
C LEU A 195 0.61 12.30 -13.14
N ALA A 196 1.20 11.30 -13.79
CA ALA A 196 2.64 11.25 -14.04
C ALA A 196 3.14 12.32 -15.03
N GLY A 197 2.24 13.08 -15.67
CA GLY A 197 2.58 14.06 -16.72
C GLY A 197 3.14 13.42 -17.99
N LEU A 198 2.79 12.15 -18.25
CA LEU A 198 3.21 11.38 -19.42
C LEU A 198 2.20 11.49 -20.56
N LEU A 199 0.93 11.71 -20.21
CA LEU A 199 -0.18 11.92 -21.12
C LEU A 199 -0.82 13.28 -20.83
N ARG A 200 -1.18 14.01 -21.88
CA ARG A 200 -1.98 15.24 -21.75
C ARG A 200 -3.17 15.19 -22.70
N LYS A 201 -4.28 15.77 -22.27
CA LYS A 201 -5.46 15.97 -23.10
C LYS A 201 -5.65 17.45 -23.39
N THR A 202 -5.69 17.83 -24.67
CA THR A 202 -5.95 19.21 -25.09
C THR A 202 -6.78 19.23 -26.37
N LYS A 203 -7.71 20.18 -26.47
CA LYS A 203 -8.62 20.33 -27.61
C LYS A 203 -9.31 19.00 -28.03
N GLY A 204 -9.70 18.19 -27.04
CA GLY A 204 -10.37 16.91 -27.26
C GLY A 204 -9.49 15.79 -27.81
N ARG A 205 -8.16 15.90 -27.68
CA ARG A 205 -7.20 14.88 -28.12
C ARG A 205 -6.16 14.58 -27.05
N PHE A 206 -5.72 13.33 -27.00
CA PHE A 206 -4.62 12.86 -26.15
C PHE A 206 -3.29 12.95 -26.90
N TYR A 207 -2.25 13.38 -26.18
CA TYR A 207 -0.89 13.50 -26.68
C TYR A 207 0.09 12.95 -25.64
N LEU A 208 1.07 12.18 -26.10
CA LEU A 208 2.24 11.83 -25.30
C LEU A 208 3.10 13.07 -25.09
N THR A 209 3.55 13.29 -23.85
CA THR A 209 4.38 14.45 -23.51
C THR A 209 5.83 14.22 -23.91
N GLN A 210 6.64 15.29 -23.93
CA GLN A 210 8.09 15.16 -24.13
C GLN A 210 8.75 14.36 -23.02
N LYS A 211 8.22 14.42 -21.79
CA LYS A 211 8.65 13.61 -20.66
C LYS A 211 8.56 12.12 -20.99
N TYR A 212 7.41 11.66 -21.48
CA TYR A 212 7.23 10.26 -21.89
C TYR A 212 8.22 9.85 -22.99
N LYS A 213 8.32 10.65 -24.07
CA LYS A 213 9.21 10.36 -25.19
C LYS A 213 10.68 10.26 -24.76
N LYS A 214 11.12 11.17 -23.89
CA LYS A 214 12.48 11.16 -23.34
C LYS A 214 12.76 9.88 -22.56
N ILE A 215 11.88 9.52 -21.61
CA ILE A 215 12.04 8.33 -20.76
C ILE A 215 12.13 7.05 -21.61
N ILE A 216 11.21 6.88 -22.55
CA ILE A 216 11.18 5.69 -23.42
C ILE A 216 12.45 5.60 -24.27
N ASN A 217 12.93 6.71 -24.83
CA ASN A 217 14.14 6.71 -25.66
C ASN A 217 15.42 6.45 -24.84
N GLU A 218 15.49 6.93 -23.61
CA GLU A 218 16.69 6.82 -22.76
C GLU A 218 16.75 5.48 -22.01
N SER A 219 15.62 4.96 -21.55
CA SER A 219 15.57 3.88 -20.56
C SER A 219 14.45 2.86 -20.78
N GLY A 220 13.63 3.02 -21.83
CA GLY A 220 12.52 2.13 -22.14
C GLY A 220 11.55 1.97 -20.96
N LYS A 221 11.01 0.75 -20.77
CA LYS A 221 10.14 0.47 -19.63
C LYS A 221 10.88 0.46 -18.30
N LYS A 222 12.19 0.19 -18.32
CA LYS A 222 13.01 0.10 -17.10
C LYS A 222 13.06 1.39 -16.31
N GLY A 223 13.09 2.55 -16.98
CA GLY A 223 12.98 3.86 -16.32
C GLY A 223 11.54 4.40 -16.25
N LEU A 224 10.62 3.90 -17.08
CA LEU A 224 9.21 4.25 -16.97
C LEU A 224 8.56 3.66 -15.72
N TYR A 225 8.84 2.39 -15.41
CA TYR A 225 8.15 1.67 -14.34
C TYR A 225 8.30 2.34 -12.96
N PRO A 226 9.50 2.74 -12.49
CA PRO A 226 9.63 3.39 -11.19
C PRO A 226 8.78 4.67 -11.05
N ILE A 227 8.61 5.43 -12.14
CA ILE A 227 7.75 6.61 -12.17
C ILE A 227 6.27 6.20 -12.04
N ILE A 228 5.83 5.20 -12.81
CA ILE A 228 4.46 4.69 -12.75
C ILE A 228 4.13 4.13 -11.37
N PHE A 229 5.02 3.31 -10.81
CA PHE A 229 4.89 2.74 -9.48
C PHE A 229 4.75 3.82 -8.41
N LYS A 230 5.62 4.83 -8.42
CA LYS A 230 5.57 5.94 -7.46
C LYS A 230 4.25 6.70 -7.54
N ILE A 231 3.83 7.08 -8.74
CA ILE A 231 2.58 7.83 -8.97
C ILE A 231 1.37 7.00 -8.56
N TYR A 232 1.37 5.70 -8.87
CA TYR A 232 0.30 4.79 -8.46
C TYR A 232 0.16 4.71 -6.93
N CYS A 233 1.28 4.63 -6.20
CA CYS A 233 1.25 4.50 -4.74
C CYS A 233 0.97 5.83 -4.03
N SER A 234 1.35 6.97 -4.60
CA SER A 234 1.33 8.27 -3.89
C SER A 234 0.30 9.29 -4.37
N GLU A 235 -0.14 9.23 -5.63
CA GLU A 235 -1.04 10.25 -6.21
C GLU A 235 -2.37 9.67 -6.70
N PHE A 236 -2.38 8.45 -7.23
CA PHE A 236 -3.62 7.80 -7.64
C PHE A 236 -4.44 7.36 -6.42
N ASN A 237 -5.74 7.66 -6.38
CA ASN A 237 -6.62 7.25 -5.29
C ASN A 237 -7.10 5.80 -5.51
N TRP A 238 -6.70 4.87 -4.64
CA TRP A 238 -7.07 3.45 -4.77
C TRP A 238 -8.57 3.18 -4.57
N ALA A 239 -9.31 4.11 -3.97
CA ALA A 239 -10.77 4.05 -3.81
C ALA A 239 -11.55 4.55 -5.04
N TYR A 240 -10.87 5.02 -6.09
CA TYR A 240 -11.48 5.79 -7.18
C TYR A 240 -12.67 5.13 -7.89
N GLY A 241 -12.74 3.80 -7.94
CA GLY A 241 -13.79 3.08 -8.68
C GLY A 241 -14.44 1.91 -7.96
N ASP A 242 -14.18 1.73 -6.68
CA ASP A 242 -14.92 0.74 -5.90
C ASP A 242 -16.06 1.38 -5.09
N ARG A 243 -16.83 0.52 -4.41
CA ARG A 243 -18.01 0.92 -3.62
C ARG A 243 -17.74 0.86 -2.12
N TYR A 244 -16.49 0.68 -1.72
CA TYR A 244 -16.10 0.68 -0.32
C TYR A 244 -15.84 2.12 0.15
N ASN A 245 -15.74 2.27 1.47
CA ASN A 245 -15.31 3.51 2.10
C ASN A 245 -13.92 3.92 1.59
N GLU A 246 -13.55 5.19 1.74
CA GLU A 246 -12.25 5.67 1.23
C GLU A 246 -11.07 4.87 1.79
N VAL A 247 -11.12 4.45 3.07
CA VAL A 247 -10.11 3.60 3.77
C VAL A 247 -8.68 3.87 3.25
N SER A 248 -8.26 5.13 3.31
CA SER A 248 -6.99 5.60 2.71
C SER A 248 -5.76 4.93 3.31
N PHE A 249 -5.89 4.37 4.52
CA PHE A 249 -4.82 3.66 5.21
C PHE A 249 -4.30 2.43 4.42
N ILE A 250 -5.14 1.73 3.64
CA ILE A 250 -4.69 0.59 2.81
C ILE A 250 -3.63 1.05 1.80
N GLN A 251 -3.83 2.23 1.20
CA GLN A 251 -2.85 2.81 0.28
C GLN A 251 -1.64 3.36 1.04
N GLN A 252 -1.84 4.01 2.20
CA GLN A 252 -0.75 4.52 3.02
C GLN A 252 0.23 3.43 3.44
N SER A 253 -0.28 2.23 3.71
CA SER A 253 0.51 1.08 4.15
C SER A 253 1.04 0.20 3.01
N PHE A 254 1.09 0.69 1.77
CA PHE A 254 1.56 -0.09 0.61
C PHE A 254 2.93 -0.73 0.85
N LEU A 255 3.86 -0.05 1.53
CA LEU A 255 5.17 -0.60 1.88
C LEU A 255 5.06 -1.82 2.79
N PHE A 256 4.14 -1.81 3.74
CA PHE A 256 3.88 -2.96 4.62
C PHE A 256 3.29 -4.12 3.80
N THR A 257 2.38 -3.85 2.86
CA THR A 257 1.90 -4.85 1.91
C THR A 257 3.03 -5.47 1.08
N LEU A 258 3.99 -4.67 0.58
CA LEU A 258 5.17 -5.19 -0.13
C LEU A 258 6.06 -6.04 0.77
N TYR A 259 6.22 -5.64 2.04
CA TYR A 259 6.96 -6.41 3.01
C TYR A 259 6.31 -7.77 3.31
N MET A 260 4.98 -7.82 3.47
CA MET A 260 4.26 -9.09 3.59
C MET A 260 4.44 -9.96 2.33
N LEU A 261 4.40 -9.37 1.13
CA LEU A 261 4.69 -10.09 -0.12
C LEU A 261 6.12 -10.64 -0.16
N ARG A 262 7.09 -9.89 0.38
CA ARG A 262 8.47 -10.41 0.53
C ARG A 262 8.53 -11.60 1.48
N GLN A 263 7.78 -11.58 2.59
CA GLN A 263 7.85 -12.64 3.60
C GLN A 263 7.13 -13.93 3.19
N HIS A 264 5.97 -13.82 2.55
CA HIS A 264 5.12 -14.97 2.24
C HIS A 264 5.12 -15.37 0.76
N GLY A 265 5.56 -14.47 -0.14
CA GLY A 265 5.32 -14.58 -1.57
C GLY A 265 6.25 -15.51 -2.34
N ASP A 266 7.29 -16.09 -1.74
CA ASP A 266 8.16 -17.05 -2.45
C ASP A 266 7.40 -18.32 -2.88
N LYS A 267 6.31 -18.64 -2.18
CA LYS A 267 5.39 -19.73 -2.49
C LYS A 267 3.98 -19.18 -2.72
N MET A 268 3.14 -19.95 -3.40
CA MET A 268 1.72 -19.62 -3.52
C MET A 268 1.06 -19.67 -2.13
N ALA A 269 0.61 -18.51 -1.66
CA ALA A 269 -0.05 -18.35 -0.37
C ALA A 269 -1.46 -17.76 -0.57
N LEU A 270 -2.41 -18.16 0.27
CA LEU A 270 -3.78 -17.63 0.22
C LEU A 270 -3.78 -16.12 0.52
N THR A 271 -4.66 -15.35 -0.13
CA THR A 271 -4.84 -13.92 0.21
C THR A 271 -5.27 -13.73 1.66
N SER A 272 -5.94 -14.71 2.26
CA SER A 272 -6.33 -14.68 3.67
C SER A 272 -5.13 -14.55 4.62
N VAL A 273 -3.96 -15.09 4.27
CA VAL A 273 -2.72 -14.93 5.07
C VAL A 273 -2.35 -13.45 5.17
N TYR A 274 -2.36 -12.75 4.04
CA TYR A 274 -2.06 -11.33 3.96
C TYR A 274 -3.12 -10.46 4.64
N GLU A 275 -4.38 -10.87 4.54
CA GLU A 275 -5.49 -10.21 5.23
C GLU A 275 -5.37 -10.37 6.76
N ASP A 276 -5.01 -11.57 7.22
CA ASP A 276 -4.80 -11.89 8.64
C ASP A 276 -3.62 -11.08 9.21
N ASP A 277 -2.47 -11.11 8.54
CA ASP A 277 -1.27 -10.37 8.95
C ASP A 277 -1.53 -8.85 8.98
N PHE A 278 -2.26 -8.33 7.98
CA PHE A 278 -2.62 -6.92 7.95
C PHE A 278 -3.54 -6.53 9.11
N LEU A 279 -4.57 -7.34 9.40
CA LEU A 279 -5.48 -7.09 10.51
C LEU A 279 -4.84 -7.33 11.88
N GLN A 280 -3.84 -8.20 11.98
CA GLN A 280 -3.05 -8.37 13.19
C GLN A 280 -2.22 -7.10 13.47
N ALA A 281 -1.56 -6.56 12.43
CA ALA A 281 -0.82 -5.31 12.52
C ALA A 281 -1.74 -4.09 12.79
N PHE A 282 -2.89 -4.04 12.11
CA PHE A 282 -3.78 -2.89 12.07
C PHE A 282 -5.25 -3.25 12.32
N PRO A 283 -5.59 -3.73 13.53
CA PRO A 283 -6.93 -4.25 13.83
C PRO A 283 -8.03 -3.18 13.83
N MET A 284 -7.66 -1.90 13.92
CA MET A 284 -8.61 -0.79 13.89
C MET A 284 -9.27 -0.59 12.55
N MET A 285 -8.72 -1.16 11.48
CA MET A 285 -9.24 -0.91 10.14
C MET A 285 -10.64 -1.49 9.95
N ILE A 286 -11.05 -2.42 10.81
CA ILE A 286 -12.41 -2.93 10.90
C ILE A 286 -13.38 -1.81 11.31
N ASP A 287 -12.96 -0.90 12.19
CA ASP A 287 -13.79 0.22 12.68
C ASP A 287 -14.01 1.30 11.59
N GLU A 288 -13.20 1.30 10.53
CA GLU A 288 -13.34 2.23 9.37
C GLU A 288 -14.37 1.73 8.33
N MET A 289 -14.89 0.51 8.50
CA MET A 289 -15.86 -0.08 7.60
C MET A 289 -17.29 0.25 8.02
N GLU A 290 -18.15 0.52 7.04
CA GLU A 290 -19.59 0.72 7.27
C GLU A 290 -20.27 -0.62 7.59
N GLU A 291 -21.24 -0.59 8.50
CA GLU A 291 -22.08 -1.76 8.78
C GLU A 291 -23.00 -2.07 7.59
N SER A 292 -23.05 -3.34 7.21
CA SER A 292 -23.88 -3.86 6.12
C SER A 292 -24.84 -4.94 6.64
N PRO A 293 -26.06 -5.05 6.11
CA PRO A 293 -26.97 -6.13 6.49
C PRO A 293 -26.57 -7.50 5.92
N TYR A 294 -25.58 -7.56 5.02
CA TYR A 294 -25.20 -8.78 4.29
C TYR A 294 -23.82 -9.34 4.66
N SER A 295 -23.01 -8.57 5.40
CA SER A 295 -21.62 -8.89 5.70
C SER A 295 -21.15 -8.17 6.95
N THR A 296 -20.17 -8.76 7.61
CA THR A 296 -19.50 -8.13 8.75
C THR A 296 -18.49 -7.08 8.28
N PRO A 297 -18.20 -6.05 9.10
CA PRO A 297 -17.13 -5.09 8.82
C PRO A 297 -15.77 -5.73 8.50
N GLU A 298 -15.43 -6.83 9.17
CA GLU A 298 -14.19 -7.56 8.90
C GLU A 298 -14.19 -8.22 7.52
N GLU A 299 -15.27 -8.90 7.15
CA GLU A 299 -15.40 -9.52 5.81
C GLU A 299 -15.32 -8.46 4.69
N ASP A 300 -15.93 -7.30 4.89
CA ASP A 300 -15.88 -6.22 3.92
C ASP A 300 -14.49 -5.56 3.85
N PHE A 301 -13.80 -5.42 5.00
CA PHE A 301 -12.41 -4.99 5.01
C PHE A 301 -11.52 -5.96 4.22
N ARG A 302 -11.65 -7.27 4.47
CA ARG A 302 -10.86 -8.31 3.79
C ARG A 302 -11.06 -8.28 2.28
N ARG A 303 -12.31 -8.17 1.82
CA ARG A 303 -12.64 -8.00 0.39
C ARG A 303 -12.06 -6.71 -0.19
N CYS A 304 -12.17 -5.60 0.55
CA CYS A 304 -11.60 -4.32 0.16
C CYS A 304 -10.08 -4.37 0.04
N TYR A 305 -9.39 -4.95 1.02
CA TYR A 305 -7.95 -5.16 1.02
C TYR A 305 -7.50 -6.04 -0.15
N THR A 306 -8.16 -7.18 -0.37
CA THR A 306 -7.85 -8.06 -1.51
C THR A 306 -8.11 -7.38 -2.86
N LEU A 307 -9.17 -6.58 -2.98
CA LEU A 307 -9.45 -5.82 -4.19
C LEU A 307 -8.38 -4.76 -4.46
N ARG A 308 -8.09 -3.90 -3.48
CA ARG A 308 -7.20 -2.75 -3.64
C ARG A 308 -5.72 -3.13 -3.62
N ALA A 309 -5.29 -3.84 -2.58
CA ALA A 309 -3.90 -4.17 -2.35
C ALA A 309 -3.45 -5.39 -3.16
N CYS A 310 -4.14 -6.53 -3.07
CA CYS A 310 -3.70 -7.74 -3.77
C CYS A 310 -3.90 -7.64 -5.29
N ARG A 311 -5.14 -7.37 -5.74
CA ARG A 311 -5.44 -7.31 -7.19
C ARG A 311 -5.03 -5.99 -7.81
N GLY A 312 -5.53 -4.88 -7.25
CA GLY A 312 -5.35 -3.53 -7.79
C GLY A 312 -3.92 -3.03 -7.77
N PHE A 313 -3.12 -3.44 -6.77
CA PHE A 313 -1.74 -3.01 -6.61
C PHE A 313 -0.74 -4.12 -6.96
N LEU A 314 -0.65 -5.19 -6.16
CA LEU A 314 0.40 -6.21 -6.33
C LEU A 314 0.35 -6.87 -7.72
N VAL A 315 -0.83 -7.32 -8.15
CA VAL A 315 -0.99 -8.02 -9.43
C VAL A 315 -0.96 -7.04 -10.61
N PHE A 316 -1.70 -5.94 -10.53
CA PHE A 316 -1.78 -4.97 -11.63
C PHE A 316 -0.44 -4.29 -11.93
N LEU A 317 0.41 -4.09 -10.92
CA LEU A 317 1.79 -3.61 -11.11
C LEU A 317 2.80 -4.75 -11.38
N GLY A 318 2.36 -6.00 -11.50
CA GLY A 318 3.21 -7.14 -11.89
C GLY A 318 4.14 -7.66 -10.78
N LEU A 319 3.91 -7.27 -9.53
CA LEU A 319 4.70 -7.68 -8.36
C LEU A 319 4.32 -9.07 -7.86
N ALA A 320 3.09 -9.49 -8.15
CA ALA A 320 2.57 -10.81 -7.82
C ALA A 320 1.76 -11.42 -8.97
N GLU A 321 1.75 -12.73 -9.04
CA GLU A 321 0.80 -13.54 -9.81
C GLU A 321 -0.39 -13.91 -8.92
N LEU A 322 -1.57 -14.09 -9.53
CA LEU A 322 -2.82 -14.44 -8.84
C LEU A 322 -3.40 -15.72 -9.44
N GLU A 323 -3.68 -16.70 -8.58
CA GLU A 323 -4.39 -17.92 -8.95
C GLU A 323 -5.74 -17.95 -8.24
N LYS A 324 -6.83 -18.10 -8.99
CA LYS A 324 -8.16 -18.29 -8.43
C LYS A 324 -8.32 -19.75 -8.01
N ILE A 325 -8.82 -19.96 -6.80
CA ILE A 325 -9.22 -21.28 -6.32
C ILE A 325 -10.71 -21.44 -6.54
N GLU A 326 -11.11 -22.57 -7.13
CA GLU A 326 -12.52 -22.98 -7.16
C GLU A 326 -13.00 -23.27 -5.73
N GLY A 327 -13.97 -22.48 -5.26
CA GLY A 327 -14.63 -22.69 -3.97
C GLY A 327 -15.84 -23.63 -4.11
N ASP A 328 -16.29 -24.17 -2.98
CA ASP A 328 -17.50 -25.01 -2.91
C ASP A 328 -18.79 -24.24 -3.24
N LYS A 329 -18.75 -22.90 -3.16
CA LYS A 329 -19.88 -22.01 -3.44
C LYS A 329 -19.54 -21.08 -4.60
N VAL A 330 -20.50 -20.89 -5.51
CA VAL A 330 -20.35 -20.08 -6.74
C VAL A 330 -19.93 -18.63 -6.46
N TYR A 331 -20.25 -18.09 -5.27
CA TYR A 331 -19.92 -16.72 -4.88
C TYR A 331 -18.64 -16.59 -4.04
N GLU A 332 -18.02 -17.69 -3.61
CA GLU A 332 -16.83 -17.67 -2.76
C GLU A 332 -15.58 -17.72 -3.64
N GLN A 333 -15.03 -16.54 -3.94
CA GLN A 333 -13.79 -16.41 -4.69
C GLN A 333 -12.62 -16.35 -3.73
N LYS A 334 -11.81 -17.41 -3.70
CA LYS A 334 -10.54 -17.46 -2.97
C LYS A 334 -9.40 -17.32 -3.96
N TYR A 335 -8.33 -16.68 -3.52
CA TYR A 335 -7.16 -16.48 -4.36
C TYR A 335 -5.89 -16.89 -3.63
N LYS A 336 -4.90 -17.33 -4.41
CA LYS A 336 -3.51 -17.40 -3.99
C LYS A 336 -2.72 -16.35 -4.72
N ILE A 337 -1.72 -15.80 -4.04
CA ILE A 337 -0.73 -14.93 -4.64
C ILE A 337 0.67 -15.47 -4.43
N LYS A 338 1.53 -15.21 -5.42
CA LYS A 338 2.96 -15.50 -5.38
C LYS A 338 3.72 -14.30 -5.92
N LYS A 339 4.79 -13.92 -5.25
CA LYS A 339 5.72 -12.85 -5.66
C LYS A 339 6.36 -13.19 -7.01
N THR A 340 6.47 -12.20 -7.88
CA THR A 340 7.28 -12.27 -9.10
C THR A 340 8.70 -11.76 -8.85
N ALA A 341 9.63 -12.05 -9.75
CA ALA A 341 10.98 -11.49 -9.70
C ALA A 341 11.00 -9.94 -9.75
N LEU A 342 9.91 -9.31 -10.21
CA LEU A 342 9.83 -7.85 -10.30
C LEU A 342 9.84 -7.19 -8.92
N LEU A 343 9.29 -7.83 -7.87
CA LEU A 343 9.30 -7.21 -6.53
C LEU A 343 10.72 -6.89 -6.07
N ASP A 344 11.65 -7.83 -6.24
CA ASP A 344 13.04 -7.71 -5.78
C ASP A 344 13.83 -6.67 -6.60
N GLU A 345 13.33 -6.28 -7.77
CA GLU A 345 13.90 -5.21 -8.61
C GLU A 345 13.31 -3.84 -8.29
N VAL A 346 12.07 -3.80 -7.81
CA VAL A 346 11.36 -2.54 -7.54
C VAL A 346 11.73 -1.97 -6.18
N ILE A 347 12.00 -2.83 -5.19
CA ILE A 347 12.32 -2.40 -3.83
C ILE A 347 13.37 -3.31 -3.19
N HIS A 348 14.41 -2.70 -2.65
CA HIS A 348 15.43 -3.37 -1.85
C HIS A 348 15.19 -3.06 -0.38
N PHE A 349 14.99 -4.08 0.44
CA PHE A 349 14.75 -3.94 1.87
C PHE A 349 16.02 -4.22 2.69
N GLU A 350 16.52 -3.20 3.39
CA GLU A 350 17.71 -3.21 4.24
C GLU A 350 17.33 -3.39 5.73
N LEU A 351 16.54 -4.42 6.01
CA LEU A 351 15.94 -4.64 7.35
C LEU A 351 16.81 -5.50 8.29
N GLY A 352 18.05 -5.82 7.90
CA GLY A 352 18.85 -6.84 8.59
C GLY A 352 18.23 -8.24 8.48
N LYS A 353 18.87 -9.28 9.04
CA LYS A 353 18.23 -10.60 9.16
C LYS A 353 17.12 -10.51 10.20
N VAL A 354 15.87 -10.33 9.74
CA VAL A 354 14.69 -10.57 10.57
C VAL A 354 14.62 -12.08 10.78
N ASN A 355 15.08 -12.55 11.94
CA ASN A 355 14.90 -13.95 12.34
C ASN A 355 13.40 -14.15 12.62
N LEU A 356 12.67 -14.71 11.65
CA LEU A 356 11.34 -15.22 11.91
C LEU A 356 11.46 -16.37 12.94
N PRO A 357 10.65 -16.39 14.01
CA PRO A 357 10.55 -17.59 14.83
C PRO A 357 10.04 -18.74 13.95
N GLU A 358 10.83 -19.82 13.87
CA GLU A 358 10.43 -21.05 13.19
C GLU A 358 9.15 -21.59 13.84
N ASN A 359 8.06 -21.59 13.07
CA ASN A 359 6.86 -22.42 13.23
C ASN A 359 6.62 -23.03 14.62
N SER A 360 5.83 -22.36 15.46
CA SER A 360 5.02 -23.06 16.47
C SER A 360 3.85 -23.77 15.77
N VAL A 361 4.15 -24.97 15.29
CA VAL A 361 3.15 -26.00 15.00
C VAL A 361 2.43 -26.31 16.31
N CYS A 362 1.19 -25.82 16.47
CA CYS A 362 0.31 -26.30 17.53
C CYS A 362 -0.21 -27.68 17.13
N HIS A 363 0.15 -28.68 17.93
CA HIS A 363 -0.47 -30.00 17.98
C HIS A 363 -1.89 -29.95 18.55
#